data_AF-A0A9J7ETK4-F1
#
_entry.id   AF-A0A9J7ETK4-F1
#
_cell.length_a   1.000
_cell.length_b   1.000
_cell.length_c   1.000
_cell.angle_alpha   90.00
_cell.angle_beta   90.00
_cell.angle_gamma   90.00
#
_symmetry.space_group_name_H-M   'P 1'
#
loop_
_entity.id
_entity.type
_entity.pdbx_description
1 polymer ?
#
loop_
_entity_poly.entity_id
_entity_poly.type
_entity_poly.pdbx_seq_one_letter_code
_entity_poly.pdbx_strand_id
1 'polypeptide(L)'
;MSSSKENTRTCCMCGSSPCKDPNITLHRFPKPGTKNVMRCELWAKYCFPNEAWSSPQFQNELHSKHKLLCSKHFESTCFIEKNLFRTAVPGFKDTTISNVPEQPAMFEPVPGPCRILREHNANIITPTSSTAILVCESSKQEEDKKTRILVQKLKSSMNKVYRLQKTVKHLKNEAFLNEICNNKTVNKILSKKMSSSFALLLQGELQNYNRKKPGRRWNMEAKIIALRLYKRSPTCYKLLRRMICLPAPSTLKSLLSGFKMNVGVHKTTLTVLKKMTKHLDPSDKEYILLWDEMSLRKNLWYNSKLDHIEGFQDHSTQGRSPQAASYALVFMAVGVRKPIKQPVAHYLSSGFVTADRLSALIKEVLNHCFNAGLNICASVCDLDGVNKRAVCLLGASVQNPYIEVSNHRIITLFDTPHLLKCFRNLFMKYDIQFRTNITSDNIQGIGE
;
A
#
# COMPACT_ATOMS: atom_id res chain seq x y z
N MET A 1 38.90 13.84 -1.56
CA MET A 1 38.81 15.30 -1.81
C MET A 1 37.38 15.76 -1.57
N SER A 2 37.04 16.14 -0.33
CA SER A 2 35.74 16.75 -0.03
C SER A 2 35.75 18.21 -0.48
N SER A 3 34.68 18.64 -1.13
CA SER A 3 34.57 19.98 -1.71
C SER A 3 34.71 21.05 -0.62
N SER A 4 35.61 22.02 -0.83
CA SER A 4 35.86 23.20 0.03
C SER A 4 34.62 24.04 0.37
N LYS A 5 33.46 23.80 -0.27
CA LYS A 5 32.17 24.47 0.02
C LYS A 5 31.38 23.90 1.20
N GLU A 6 31.69 22.71 1.71
CA GLU A 6 31.00 22.16 2.90
C GLU A 6 31.50 22.79 4.21
N ASN A 7 32.68 23.45 4.19
CA ASN A 7 33.36 23.94 5.38
C ASN A 7 32.88 25.29 5.95
N THR A 8 31.85 25.93 5.37
CA THR A 8 31.38 27.27 5.81
C THR A 8 29.92 27.32 6.22
N ARG A 9 29.20 26.19 6.18
CA ARG A 9 27.78 26.14 6.51
C ARG A 9 27.59 26.11 8.03
N THR A 10 26.77 27.02 8.54
CA THR A 10 26.46 27.17 9.96
C THR A 10 24.95 27.15 10.20
N CYS A 11 24.57 26.74 11.41
CA CYS A 11 23.21 26.86 11.91
C CYS A 11 22.81 28.33 12.04
N CYS A 12 21.65 28.72 11.51
CA CYS A 12 21.18 30.10 11.56
C CYS A 12 20.76 30.56 12.98
N MET A 13 20.55 29.63 13.92
CA MET A 13 20.16 29.94 15.29
C MET A 13 21.32 29.97 16.27
N CYS A 14 22.18 28.96 16.25
CA CYS A 14 23.25 28.82 17.24
C CYS A 14 24.67 28.86 16.64
N GLY A 15 24.81 29.11 15.33
CA GLY A 15 26.11 29.20 14.66
C GLY A 15 26.90 27.88 14.55
N SER A 16 26.38 26.78 15.09
CA SER A 16 27.04 25.47 15.07
C SER A 16 27.32 24.99 13.64
N SER A 17 28.46 24.31 13.43
CA SER A 17 28.89 23.78 12.14
C SER A 17 29.42 22.35 12.31
N PRO A 18 29.14 21.42 11.36
CA PRO A 18 29.71 20.07 11.37
C PRO A 18 31.24 20.03 11.41
N CYS A 19 31.91 21.10 10.95
CA CYS A 19 33.37 21.23 11.00
C CYS A 19 33.91 21.45 12.43
N LYS A 20 33.08 22.02 13.31
CA LYS A 20 33.42 22.28 14.72
C LYS A 20 32.90 21.17 15.65
N ASP A 21 31.79 20.54 15.29
CA ASP A 21 31.16 19.45 16.05
C ASP A 21 30.66 18.37 15.07
N PRO A 22 31.39 17.25 14.89
CA PRO A 22 31.08 16.23 13.88
C PRO A 22 29.80 15.42 14.19
N ASN A 23 29.23 15.57 15.40
CA ASN A 23 27.99 14.91 15.79
C ASN A 23 26.72 15.69 15.37
N ILE A 24 26.88 16.91 14.84
CA ILE A 24 25.76 17.74 14.38
C ILE A 24 25.46 17.53 12.90
N THR A 25 24.18 17.48 12.57
CA THR A 25 23.69 17.54 11.18
C THR A 25 22.96 18.85 10.92
N LEU A 26 23.11 19.41 9.71
CA LEU A 26 22.44 20.63 9.29
C LEU A 26 21.28 20.31 8.35
N HIS A 27 20.11 20.90 8.63
CA HIS A 27 18.88 20.67 7.87
C HIS A 27 18.38 21.97 7.25
N ARG A 28 18.14 21.95 5.93
CA ARG A 28 17.64 23.11 5.18
C ARG A 28 16.19 23.41 5.58
N PHE A 29 15.85 24.69 5.57
CA PHE A 29 14.46 25.12 5.66
C PHE A 29 13.57 24.37 4.66
N PRO A 30 12.33 23.98 5.03
CA PRO A 30 11.46 23.23 4.13
C PRO A 30 11.09 24.07 2.90
N LYS A 31 10.93 23.41 1.74
CA LYS A 31 10.45 24.09 0.53
C LYS A 31 8.99 24.53 0.72
N PRO A 32 8.66 25.82 0.56
CA PRO A 32 7.28 26.28 0.66
C PRO A 32 6.37 25.65 -0.39
N GLY A 33 5.13 25.40 -0.01
CA GLY A 33 4.12 24.76 -0.85
C GLY A 33 2.96 24.23 -0.01
N THR A 34 1.86 23.88 -0.66
CA THR A 34 0.58 23.50 -0.01
C THR A 34 0.69 22.41 1.05
N LYS A 35 1.72 21.54 0.98
CA LYS A 35 1.96 20.46 1.94
C LYS A 35 2.81 20.85 3.15
N ASN A 36 3.56 21.95 3.06
CA ASN A 36 4.54 22.37 4.06
C ASN A 36 4.23 23.74 4.68
N VAL A 37 3.07 24.35 4.37
CA VAL A 37 2.71 25.72 4.82
C VAL A 37 2.94 25.89 6.32
N MET A 38 2.26 25.08 7.14
CA MET A 38 2.41 25.16 8.61
C MET A 38 3.84 24.85 9.09
N ARG A 39 4.54 23.93 8.41
CA ARG A 39 5.92 23.59 8.80
C ARG A 39 6.89 24.75 8.53
N CYS A 40 6.76 25.41 7.38
CA CYS A 40 7.60 26.55 7.02
C CYS A 40 7.39 27.71 7.99
N GLU A 41 6.13 27.96 8.34
CA GLU A 41 5.72 28.97 9.31
C GLU A 41 6.29 28.70 10.70
N LEU A 42 6.18 27.46 11.20
CA LEU A 42 6.72 27.08 12.53
C LEU A 42 8.26 27.15 12.58
N TRP A 43 8.94 26.74 11.50
CA TRP A 43 10.41 26.88 11.41
C TRP A 43 10.85 28.34 11.35
N ALA A 44 10.16 29.17 10.55
CA ALA A 44 10.46 30.60 10.44
C ALA A 44 10.18 31.32 11.75
N LYS A 45 9.05 31.03 12.41
CA LYS A 45 8.68 31.61 13.70
C LYS A 45 9.68 31.26 14.80
N TYR A 46 10.16 30.01 14.83
CA TYR A 46 11.16 29.58 15.80
C TYR A 46 12.51 30.28 15.59
N CYS A 47 12.94 30.45 14.34
CA CYS A 47 14.27 30.99 14.05
C CYS A 47 14.34 32.53 13.99
N PHE A 48 13.24 33.16 13.59
CA PHE A 48 13.16 34.60 13.33
C PHE A 48 11.80 35.14 13.83
N PRO A 49 11.55 35.11 15.15
CA PRO A 49 10.23 35.48 15.71
C PRO A 49 9.84 36.94 15.48
N ASN A 50 10.83 37.83 15.29
CA ASN A 50 10.63 39.27 15.08
C ASN A 50 10.53 39.67 13.60
N GLU A 51 10.65 38.72 12.68
CA GLU A 51 10.55 38.94 11.23
C GLU A 51 9.16 38.58 10.71
N ALA A 52 8.89 38.79 9.42
CA ALA A 52 7.64 38.41 8.76
C ALA A 52 7.51 36.88 8.53
N TRP A 53 7.61 36.07 9.59
CA TRP A 53 7.66 34.60 9.53
C TRP A 53 6.43 33.94 8.89
N SER A 54 5.26 34.58 8.93
CA SER A 54 4.03 34.12 8.27
C SER A 54 3.97 34.45 6.79
N SER A 55 4.86 35.31 6.28
CA SER A 55 4.88 35.72 4.87
C SER A 55 5.42 34.61 3.97
N PRO A 56 4.68 34.18 2.92
CA PRO A 56 5.18 33.21 1.94
C PRO A 56 6.44 33.69 1.20
N GLN A 57 6.60 35.00 1.01
CA GLN A 57 7.78 35.59 0.37
C GLN A 57 9.03 35.37 1.23
N PHE A 58 8.94 35.65 2.53
CA PHE A 58 10.02 35.43 3.49
C PHE A 58 10.39 33.95 3.62
N GLN A 59 9.38 33.06 3.69
CA GLN A 59 9.63 31.61 3.74
C GLN A 59 10.33 31.09 2.47
N ASN A 60 9.97 31.62 1.29
CA ASN A 60 10.65 31.30 0.02
C ASN A 60 12.09 31.79 0.02
N GLU A 61 12.36 32.95 0.60
CA GLU A 61 13.70 33.49 0.74
C GLU A 61 14.58 32.61 1.63
N LEU A 62 14.09 32.20 2.81
CA LEU A 62 14.82 31.32 3.73
C LEU A 62 15.24 30.00 3.07
N HIS A 63 14.32 29.39 2.31
CA HIS A 63 14.63 28.21 1.53
C HIS A 63 15.66 28.52 0.42
N SER A 64 15.44 29.56 -0.38
CA SER A 64 16.27 29.90 -1.55
C SER A 64 17.69 30.31 -1.16
N LYS A 65 17.86 31.02 -0.05
CA LYS A 65 19.17 31.37 0.54
C LYS A 65 19.86 30.21 1.27
N HIS A 66 19.32 28.98 1.17
CA HIS A 66 19.88 27.78 1.81
C HIS A 66 20.11 27.96 3.32
N LYS A 67 19.19 28.62 4.03
CA LYS A 67 19.28 28.71 5.50
C LYS A 67 19.15 27.30 6.11
N LEU A 68 19.91 27.05 7.19
CA LEU A 68 20.07 25.73 7.80
C LEU A 68 19.83 25.82 9.31
N LEU A 69 19.17 24.82 9.88
CA LEU A 69 19.01 24.63 11.32
C LEU A 69 19.68 23.31 11.73
N CYS A 70 20.43 23.30 12.83
CA CYS A 70 21.12 22.10 13.28
C CYS A 70 20.22 21.14 14.07
N SER A 71 20.64 19.87 14.18
CA SER A 71 19.92 18.82 14.90
C SER A 71 19.61 19.14 16.36
N LYS A 72 20.40 20.00 17.03
CA LYS A 72 20.20 20.41 18.44
C LYS A 72 18.85 21.12 18.70
N HIS A 73 18.20 21.67 17.68
CA HIS A 73 16.92 22.39 17.83
C HIS A 73 15.68 21.47 17.72
N PHE A 74 15.89 20.16 17.60
CA PHE A 74 14.83 19.18 17.45
C PHE A 74 14.96 18.12 18.52
N GLU A 75 13.84 17.53 18.93
CA GLU A 75 13.86 16.32 19.75
C GLU A 75 14.59 15.17 19.04
N SER A 76 15.25 14.31 19.80
CA SER A 76 15.88 13.09 19.27
C SER A 76 14.88 12.17 18.56
N THR A 77 13.61 12.21 18.97
CA THR A 77 12.47 11.50 18.34
C THR A 77 12.15 11.98 16.93
N CYS A 78 12.63 13.17 16.52
CA CYS A 78 12.39 13.74 15.20
C CYS A 78 13.30 13.18 14.09
N PHE A 79 14.19 12.25 14.42
CA PHE A 79 15.20 11.71 13.52
C PHE A 79 15.03 10.19 13.27
N ILE A 80 15.39 9.77 12.06
CA ILE A 80 15.82 8.40 11.78
C ILE A 80 17.29 8.49 11.41
N GLU A 81 18.16 7.91 12.23
CA GLU A 81 19.61 8.04 12.13
C GLU A 81 20.03 9.53 12.09
N LYS A 82 20.51 10.02 10.94
CA LYS A 82 20.94 11.42 10.71
C LYS A 82 19.92 12.23 9.89
N ASN A 83 18.75 11.66 9.56
CA ASN A 83 17.74 12.28 8.70
C ASN A 83 16.54 12.78 9.50
N LEU A 84 16.22 14.06 9.35
CA LEU A 84 15.09 14.72 10.01
C LEU A 84 13.75 14.40 9.33
N PHE A 85 12.71 14.08 10.10
CA PHE A 85 11.39 13.78 9.56
C PHE A 85 10.78 14.91 8.73
N ARG A 86 9.95 14.54 7.73
CA ARG A 86 9.21 15.48 6.87
C ARG A 86 8.07 16.23 7.59
N THR A 87 7.77 15.88 8.83
CA THR A 87 6.82 16.58 9.70
C THR A 87 7.47 17.25 10.91
N ALA A 88 8.79 17.08 11.11
CA ALA A 88 9.46 17.63 12.28
C ALA A 88 9.48 19.17 12.28
N VAL A 89 9.25 19.74 13.45
CA VAL A 89 9.32 21.16 13.76
C VAL A 89 10.27 21.36 14.94
N PRO A 90 11.03 22.45 14.98
CA PRO A 90 11.97 22.70 16.06
C PRO A 90 11.24 23.00 17.38
N GLY A 91 11.80 22.55 18.50
CA GLY A 91 11.30 22.80 19.84
C GLY A 91 11.72 21.72 20.85
N PHE A 92 12.28 22.12 22.00
CA PHE A 92 12.12 21.42 23.27
C PHE A 92 12.28 22.37 24.49
N LYS A 93 11.73 21.92 25.62
CA LYS A 93 11.02 22.65 26.70
C LYS A 93 11.87 23.46 27.69
N ASP A 94 11.26 24.55 28.19
CA ASP A 94 11.12 24.76 29.63
C ASP A 94 9.62 24.91 29.98
N THR A 95 9.20 24.20 31.01
CA THR A 95 7.81 24.04 31.48
C THR A 95 7.51 24.98 32.65
N THR A 96 6.41 25.72 32.58
CA THR A 96 5.56 26.01 33.75
C THR A 96 4.09 25.93 33.37
N ILE A 97 3.33 25.30 34.27
CA ILE A 97 1.97 24.76 34.17
C ILE A 97 0.91 25.87 34.11
N SER A 98 -0.15 25.69 33.29
CA SER A 98 -1.55 26.03 33.66
C SER A 98 -2.57 25.47 32.66
N ASN A 99 -3.31 24.46 33.12
CA ASN A 99 -4.74 24.18 32.98
C ASN A 99 -5.56 24.52 31.70
N VAL A 100 -6.09 23.43 31.08
CA VAL A 100 -7.51 23.14 30.69
C VAL A 100 -8.17 24.03 29.59
N PRO A 101 -9.18 23.60 28.77
CA PRO A 101 -9.83 22.29 28.60
C PRO A 101 -9.88 21.71 27.15
N GLU A 102 -10.28 20.44 27.10
CA GLU A 102 -10.89 19.74 25.97
C GLU A 102 -12.08 20.50 25.34
N GLN A 103 -12.13 20.57 24.00
CA GLN A 103 -13.25 20.15 23.14
C GLN A 103 -12.78 20.14 21.67
N PRO A 104 -13.25 19.19 20.84
CA PRO A 104 -13.59 19.55 19.47
C PRO A 104 -15.04 19.22 19.19
N ALA A 105 -15.85 20.26 19.05
CA ALA A 105 -17.13 20.21 18.37
C ALA A 105 -16.92 19.73 16.93
N MET A 106 -17.64 18.66 16.56
CA MET A 106 -17.79 18.24 15.18
C MET A 106 -18.62 19.28 14.42
N PHE A 107 -17.98 20.02 13.51
CA PHE A 107 -18.69 20.72 12.44
C PHE A 107 -18.69 19.86 11.17
N GLU A 108 -19.89 19.52 10.71
CA GLU A 108 -20.14 18.93 9.40
C GLU A 108 -19.83 19.93 8.27
N PRO A 109 -19.32 19.48 7.10
CA PRO A 109 -19.09 20.38 5.98
C PRO A 109 -20.36 20.53 5.12
N VAL A 110 -20.96 21.73 5.14
CA VAL A 110 -21.93 22.20 4.14
C VAL A 110 -21.18 22.67 2.88
N PRO A 111 -21.62 22.33 1.65
CA PRO A 111 -20.97 22.77 0.43
C PRO A 111 -21.40 24.20 0.03
N GLY A 112 -20.47 25.15 0.09
CA GLY A 112 -20.62 26.50 -0.46
C GLY A 112 -20.23 26.60 -1.96
N PRO A 113 -20.77 27.59 -2.70
CA PRO A 113 -20.67 27.64 -4.16
C PRO A 113 -19.38 28.33 -4.63
N CYS A 114 -18.59 27.67 -5.48
CA CYS A 114 -17.51 28.33 -6.21
C CYS A 114 -18.05 28.94 -7.51
N ARG A 115 -18.30 30.25 -7.44
CA ARG A 115 -18.52 31.17 -8.54
C ARG A 115 -17.14 31.54 -9.11
N ILE A 116 -16.81 31.11 -10.33
CA ILE A 116 -15.66 31.65 -11.08
C ILE A 116 -16.25 32.45 -12.23
N LEU A 117 -15.95 33.76 -12.26
CA LEU A 117 -16.26 34.68 -13.34
C LEU A 117 -14.98 34.98 -14.13
N ARG A 118 -15.07 34.74 -15.44
CA ARG A 118 -14.40 35.40 -16.61
C ARG A 118 -12.85 35.31 -16.68
N GLU A 119 -12.18 35.25 -17.83
CA GLU A 119 -12.38 35.95 -19.12
C GLU A 119 -11.87 35.19 -20.36
N HIS A 120 -12.50 35.55 -21.49
CA HIS A 120 -12.09 35.62 -22.90
C HIS A 120 -10.82 34.92 -23.46
N ASN A 121 -11.02 34.17 -24.56
CA ASN A 121 -10.47 34.38 -25.91
C ASN A 121 -11.09 33.31 -26.85
N ALA A 122 -11.99 33.66 -27.77
CA ALA A 122 -11.79 34.21 -29.12
C ALA A 122 -11.75 33.12 -30.24
N ASN A 123 -12.80 33.16 -31.07
CA ASN A 123 -12.86 32.94 -32.53
C ASN A 123 -12.93 31.54 -33.17
N ILE A 124 -13.68 31.52 -34.31
CA ILE A 124 -13.67 30.61 -35.50
C ILE A 124 -14.61 29.37 -35.32
N ILE A 125 -15.73 29.11 -36.04
CA ILE A 125 -16.28 29.44 -37.39
C ILE A 125 -17.81 29.21 -37.39
N THR A 126 -18.57 30.03 -38.13
CA THR A 126 -19.98 29.82 -38.52
C THR A 126 -20.14 28.84 -39.70
N PRO A 127 -21.32 28.24 -39.89
CA PRO A 127 -21.97 28.50 -41.16
C PRO A 127 -23.42 28.96 -41.03
N THR A 128 -23.68 29.97 -41.85
CA THR A 128 -24.93 30.61 -42.27
C THR A 128 -25.94 29.69 -42.93
N SER A 129 -27.23 29.95 -42.64
CA SER A 129 -28.48 29.69 -43.38
C SER A 129 -29.55 29.41 -42.31
N SER A 130 -30.66 30.11 -42.15
CA SER A 130 -31.53 30.81 -43.09
C SER A 130 -32.52 31.67 -42.27
N THR A 131 -32.88 32.83 -42.82
CA THR A 131 -34.08 33.64 -42.55
C THR A 131 -34.32 34.13 -41.11
N ALA A 132 -33.74 35.29 -40.79
CA ALA A 132 -34.31 36.21 -39.81
C ALA A 132 -35.67 36.70 -40.33
N ILE A 133 -36.74 36.39 -39.60
CA ILE A 133 -38.02 37.07 -39.77
C ILE A 133 -37.84 38.45 -39.15
N LEU A 134 -37.67 39.46 -40.00
CA LEU A 134 -37.93 40.86 -39.67
C LEU A 134 -39.40 40.99 -39.28
N VAL A 135 -39.68 41.12 -38.00
CA VAL A 135 -41.01 41.57 -37.54
C VAL A 135 -40.96 43.08 -37.53
N CYS A 136 -41.57 43.67 -38.56
CA CYS A 136 -41.97 45.07 -38.58
C CYS A 136 -42.86 45.35 -37.35
N GLU A 137 -42.52 46.38 -36.58
CA GLU A 137 -43.44 46.96 -35.61
C GLU A 137 -44.59 47.63 -36.36
N SER A 138 -45.66 46.87 -36.56
CA SER A 138 -46.93 47.39 -37.05
C SER A 138 -48.03 47.03 -36.07
N SER A 139 -48.62 48.09 -35.49
CA SER A 139 -49.97 48.19 -34.90
C SER A 139 -50.39 47.12 -33.90
N LYS A 140 -50.55 47.54 -32.63
CA LYS A 140 -51.32 46.82 -31.61
C LYS A 140 -52.78 46.67 -32.07
N GLN A 141 -53.10 45.56 -32.72
CA GLN A 141 -54.46 45.05 -32.76
C GLN A 141 -54.70 44.22 -31.49
N GLU A 142 -55.89 44.34 -30.89
CA GLU A 142 -56.33 43.50 -29.78
C GLU A 142 -56.31 42.03 -30.20
N GLU A 143 -55.24 41.32 -29.86
CA GLU A 143 -55.19 39.86 -30.00
C GLU A 143 -56.28 39.24 -29.11
N ASP A 144 -57.28 38.64 -29.76
CA ASP A 144 -58.35 37.86 -29.11
C ASP A 144 -57.74 36.90 -28.06
N LYS A 145 -58.31 36.90 -26.83
CA LYS A 145 -57.82 36.09 -25.69
C LYS A 145 -57.64 34.63 -26.08
N LYS A 146 -58.49 34.12 -26.98
CA LYS A 146 -58.41 32.76 -27.54
C LYS A 146 -57.10 32.53 -28.30
N THR A 147 -56.65 33.49 -29.11
CA THR A 147 -55.44 33.41 -29.93
C THR A 147 -54.19 33.37 -29.06
N ARG A 148 -54.12 34.19 -27.99
CA ARG A 148 -53.02 34.13 -27.01
C ARG A 148 -52.92 32.78 -26.30
N ILE A 149 -54.04 32.23 -25.84
CA ILE A 149 -54.09 30.91 -25.21
C ILE A 149 -53.61 29.82 -26.19
N LEU A 150 -54.00 29.92 -27.45
CA LEU A 150 -53.61 28.96 -28.50
C LEU A 150 -52.10 29.01 -28.78
N VAL A 151 -51.52 30.20 -28.92
CA VAL A 151 -50.07 30.40 -29.11
C VAL A 151 -49.27 29.88 -27.91
N GLN A 152 -49.78 30.08 -26.69
CA GLN A 152 -49.12 29.60 -25.47
C GLN A 152 -49.19 28.07 -25.33
N LYS A 153 -50.30 27.45 -25.73
CA LYS A 153 -50.41 25.98 -25.87
C LYS A 153 -49.44 25.45 -26.94
N LEU A 154 -49.31 26.13 -28.07
CA LEU A 154 -48.41 25.74 -29.15
C LEU A 154 -46.93 25.79 -28.72
N LYS A 155 -46.51 26.88 -28.05
CA LYS A 155 -45.17 26.99 -27.42
C LYS A 155 -44.93 25.89 -26.39
N SER A 156 -45.93 25.57 -25.57
CA SER A 156 -45.82 24.50 -24.56
C SER A 156 -45.66 23.12 -25.21
N SER A 157 -46.41 22.84 -26.28
CA SER A 157 -46.30 21.62 -27.08
C SER A 157 -44.96 21.51 -27.80
N MET A 158 -44.46 22.58 -28.43
CA MET A 158 -43.13 22.58 -29.07
C MET A 158 -42.02 22.34 -28.05
N ASN A 159 -42.10 22.96 -26.87
CA ASN A 159 -41.16 22.70 -25.79
C ASN A 159 -41.22 21.24 -25.29
N LYS A 160 -42.41 20.63 -25.28
CA LYS A 160 -42.58 19.22 -24.92
C LYS A 160 -41.99 18.30 -25.98
N VAL A 161 -42.20 18.59 -27.27
CA VAL A 161 -41.61 17.86 -28.40
C VAL A 161 -40.09 17.96 -28.36
N TYR A 162 -39.53 19.15 -28.16
CA TYR A 162 -38.08 19.35 -28.03
C TYR A 162 -37.49 18.55 -26.86
N ARG A 163 -38.15 18.55 -25.70
CA ARG A 163 -37.74 17.72 -24.55
C ARG A 163 -37.77 16.24 -24.88
N LEU A 164 -38.85 15.76 -25.51
CA LEU A 164 -39.00 14.36 -25.91
C LEU A 164 -37.93 13.95 -26.93
N GLN A 165 -37.64 14.78 -27.93
CA GLN A 165 -36.57 14.54 -28.90
C GLN A 165 -35.20 14.44 -28.22
N LYS A 166 -34.92 15.30 -27.23
CA LYS A 166 -33.70 15.23 -26.43
C LYS A 166 -33.63 13.94 -25.60
N THR A 167 -34.74 13.51 -25.01
CA THR A 167 -34.84 12.23 -24.28
C THR A 167 -34.63 11.04 -25.21
N VAL A 168 -35.25 11.02 -26.39
CA VAL A 168 -35.06 9.97 -27.40
C VAL A 168 -33.60 9.88 -27.84
N LYS A 169 -32.94 11.01 -28.09
CA LYS A 169 -31.50 11.03 -28.44
C LYS A 169 -30.63 10.47 -27.30
N HIS A 170 -30.96 10.80 -26.05
CA HIS A 170 -30.26 10.27 -24.88
C HIS A 170 -30.46 8.75 -24.75
N LEU A 171 -31.70 8.26 -24.85
CA LEU A 171 -32.04 6.85 -24.77
C LEU A 171 -31.42 6.04 -25.91
N LYS A 172 -31.33 6.58 -27.13
CA LYS A 172 -30.62 5.94 -28.26
C LYS A 172 -29.12 5.80 -27.99
N ASN A 173 -28.46 6.84 -27.48
CA ASN A 173 -27.05 6.78 -27.10
C ASN A 173 -26.81 5.79 -25.95
N GLU A 174 -27.71 5.76 -24.98
CA GLU A 174 -27.65 4.81 -23.87
C GLU A 174 -27.86 3.36 -24.34
N ALA A 175 -28.81 3.13 -25.25
CA ALA A 175 -29.05 1.84 -25.88
C ALA A 175 -27.82 1.37 -26.68
N PHE A 176 -27.20 2.23 -27.48
CA PHE A 176 -25.98 1.92 -28.23
C PHE A 176 -24.79 1.57 -27.32
N LEU A 177 -24.59 2.32 -26.24
CA LEU A 177 -23.55 2.03 -25.26
C LEU A 177 -23.81 0.73 -24.49
N ASN A 178 -25.07 0.46 -24.14
CA ASN A 178 -25.49 -0.79 -23.49
C ASN A 178 -25.32 -1.98 -24.43
N GLU A 179 -25.61 -1.80 -25.72
CA GLU A 179 -25.36 -2.79 -26.75
C GLU A 179 -23.86 -3.12 -26.81
N ILE A 180 -22.97 -2.13 -26.92
CA ILE A 180 -21.51 -2.35 -26.89
C ILE A 180 -21.06 -3.04 -25.60
N CYS A 181 -21.59 -2.63 -24.44
CA CYS A 181 -21.19 -3.16 -23.13
C CYS A 181 -21.65 -4.61 -22.88
N ASN A 182 -22.79 -5.02 -23.44
CA ASN A 182 -23.37 -6.35 -23.25
C ASN A 182 -23.17 -7.28 -24.45
N ASN A 183 -22.54 -6.80 -25.54
CA ASN A 183 -22.34 -7.60 -26.73
C ASN A 183 -21.26 -8.67 -26.49
N LYS A 184 -21.68 -9.93 -26.45
CA LYS A 184 -20.79 -11.10 -26.41
C LYS A 184 -19.72 -11.05 -27.52
N THR A 185 -20.04 -10.44 -28.65
CA THR A 185 -19.13 -10.24 -29.80
C THR A 185 -18.07 -9.19 -29.52
N VAL A 186 -18.39 -8.08 -28.84
CA VAL A 186 -17.39 -7.08 -28.41
C VAL A 186 -16.43 -7.69 -27.41
N ASN A 187 -16.92 -8.44 -26.42
CA ASN A 187 -16.05 -9.17 -25.49
C ASN A 187 -15.18 -10.23 -26.20
N LYS A 188 -15.69 -10.89 -27.25
CA LYS A 188 -14.95 -11.87 -28.07
C LYS A 188 -13.92 -11.23 -29.01
N ILE A 189 -14.19 -10.03 -29.51
CA ILE A 189 -13.28 -9.26 -30.37
C ILE A 189 -12.18 -8.59 -29.52
N LEU A 190 -12.56 -7.96 -28.40
CA LEU A 190 -11.62 -7.36 -27.47
C LEU A 190 -10.70 -8.46 -26.88
N SER A 191 -11.23 -9.59 -26.40
CA SER A 191 -10.38 -10.64 -25.84
C SER A 191 -9.42 -11.30 -26.84
N LYS A 192 -9.73 -11.28 -28.15
CA LYS A 192 -8.82 -11.75 -29.21
C LYS A 192 -7.72 -10.75 -29.57
N LYS A 193 -7.96 -9.45 -29.41
CA LYS A 193 -7.05 -8.38 -29.86
C LYS A 193 -6.29 -7.67 -28.74
N MET A 194 -6.68 -7.86 -27.49
CA MET A 194 -6.05 -7.25 -26.31
C MET A 194 -6.11 -8.19 -25.10
N SER A 195 -5.33 -7.86 -24.07
CA SER A 195 -5.38 -8.63 -22.82
C SER A 195 -6.76 -8.57 -22.17
N SER A 196 -7.20 -9.69 -21.57
CA SER A 196 -8.47 -9.78 -20.85
C SER A 196 -8.60 -8.73 -19.74
N SER A 197 -7.48 -8.35 -19.11
CA SER A 197 -7.47 -7.32 -18.07
C SER A 197 -7.79 -5.95 -18.65
N PHE A 198 -7.22 -5.59 -19.80
CA PHE A 198 -7.47 -4.31 -20.45
C PHE A 198 -8.89 -4.25 -21.03
N ALA A 199 -9.39 -5.35 -21.61
CA ALA A 199 -10.77 -5.46 -22.06
C ALA A 199 -11.78 -5.18 -20.92
N LEU A 200 -11.55 -5.74 -19.73
CA LEU A 200 -12.39 -5.50 -18.55
C LEU A 200 -12.31 -4.05 -18.06
N LEU A 201 -11.14 -3.41 -18.11
CA LEU A 201 -11.00 -1.99 -17.78
C LEU A 201 -11.77 -1.12 -18.77
N LEU A 202 -11.63 -1.36 -20.07
CA LEU A 202 -12.33 -0.63 -21.12
C LEU A 202 -13.86 -0.80 -21.00
N GLN A 203 -14.33 -2.03 -20.75
CA GLN A 203 -15.75 -2.27 -20.49
C GLN A 203 -16.22 -1.47 -19.26
N GLY A 204 -15.41 -1.43 -18.19
CA GLY A 204 -15.68 -0.61 -17.01
C GLY A 204 -15.77 0.88 -17.30
N GLU A 205 -14.93 1.41 -18.20
CA GLU A 205 -15.02 2.79 -18.68
C GLU A 205 -16.33 3.05 -19.40
N LEU A 206 -16.66 2.23 -20.40
CA LEU A 206 -17.85 2.42 -21.23
C LEU A 206 -19.14 2.37 -20.41
N GLN A 207 -19.24 1.42 -19.47
CA GLN A 207 -20.41 1.29 -18.58
C GLN A 207 -20.58 2.47 -17.62
N ASN A 208 -19.48 3.11 -17.22
CA ASN A 208 -19.47 4.14 -16.17
C ASN A 208 -19.22 5.56 -16.69
N TYR A 209 -18.99 5.74 -17.99
CA TYR A 209 -18.62 7.01 -18.61
C TYR A 209 -19.61 8.14 -18.28
N ASN A 210 -20.91 7.91 -18.50
CA ASN A 210 -21.97 8.89 -18.21
C ASN A 210 -22.46 8.85 -16.75
N ARG A 211 -21.90 7.99 -15.90
CA ARG A 211 -22.36 7.83 -14.52
C ARG A 211 -21.56 8.72 -13.59
N LYS A 212 -22.28 9.49 -12.76
CA LYS A 212 -21.69 10.20 -11.62
C LYS A 212 -20.98 9.20 -10.71
N LYS A 213 -19.91 9.63 -10.04
CA LYS A 213 -19.08 8.80 -9.14
C LYS A 213 -19.87 7.83 -8.24
N PRO A 214 -20.94 8.22 -7.52
CA PRO A 214 -21.70 7.29 -6.66
C PRO A 214 -22.54 6.26 -7.43
N GLY A 215 -22.93 6.56 -8.68
CA GLY A 215 -23.73 5.65 -9.52
C GLY A 215 -22.91 4.63 -10.28
N ARG A 216 -21.57 4.68 -10.17
CA ARG A 216 -20.69 3.75 -10.88
C ARG A 216 -20.75 2.36 -10.27
N ARG A 217 -20.88 1.33 -11.11
CA ARG A 217 -21.00 -0.07 -10.70
C ARG A 217 -19.82 -0.86 -11.25
N TRP A 218 -19.39 -1.87 -10.48
CA TRP A 218 -18.19 -2.67 -10.77
C TRP A 218 -18.48 -4.15 -10.53
N ASN A 219 -18.15 -4.98 -11.51
CA ASN A 219 -18.12 -6.44 -11.33
C ASN A 219 -16.90 -6.86 -10.47
N MET A 220 -16.85 -8.14 -10.10
CA MET A 220 -15.82 -8.66 -9.19
C MET A 220 -14.44 -8.65 -9.88
N GLU A 221 -14.37 -9.04 -11.13
CA GLU A 221 -13.14 -9.13 -11.91
C GLU A 221 -12.48 -7.75 -12.08
N ALA A 222 -13.26 -6.70 -12.39
CA ALA A 222 -12.75 -5.34 -12.46
C ALA A 222 -12.28 -4.83 -11.09
N LYS A 223 -12.99 -5.16 -10.00
CA LYS A 223 -12.52 -4.84 -8.64
C LYS A 223 -11.20 -5.54 -8.31
N ILE A 224 -11.01 -6.78 -8.73
CA ILE A 224 -9.77 -7.54 -8.52
C ILE A 224 -8.61 -6.92 -9.32
N ILE A 225 -8.83 -6.57 -10.60
CA ILE A 225 -7.82 -5.89 -11.43
C ILE A 225 -7.46 -4.53 -10.82
N ALA A 226 -8.45 -3.74 -10.45
CA ALA A 226 -8.25 -2.46 -9.79
C ALA A 226 -7.50 -2.62 -8.45
N LEU A 227 -7.82 -3.66 -7.67
CA LEU A 227 -7.11 -3.98 -6.44
C LEU A 227 -5.65 -4.33 -6.69
N ARG A 228 -5.34 -5.11 -7.73
CA ARG A 228 -3.96 -5.44 -8.14
C ARG A 228 -3.16 -4.16 -8.46
N LEU A 229 -3.73 -3.28 -9.28
CA LEU A 229 -3.12 -1.98 -9.62
C LEU A 229 -2.89 -1.12 -8.37
N TYR A 230 -3.91 -1.02 -7.50
CA TYR A 230 -3.84 -0.27 -6.25
C TYR A 230 -2.77 -0.81 -5.30
N LYS A 231 -2.66 -2.14 -5.14
CA LYS A 231 -1.67 -2.77 -4.28
C LYS A 231 -0.25 -2.63 -4.80
N ARG A 232 -0.07 -2.60 -6.13
CA ARG A 232 1.25 -2.36 -6.75
C ARG A 232 1.71 -0.92 -6.59
N SER A 233 0.82 0.06 -6.79
CA SER A 233 1.14 1.46 -6.61
C SER A 233 -0.10 2.30 -6.28
N PRO A 234 -0.36 2.60 -4.99
CA PRO A 234 -1.49 3.43 -4.58
C PRO A 234 -1.42 4.86 -5.16
N THR A 235 -0.23 5.39 -5.36
CA THR A 235 0.01 6.73 -5.92
C THR A 235 -0.33 6.77 -7.41
N CYS A 236 0.20 5.83 -8.20
CA CYS A 236 -0.15 5.70 -9.61
C CYS A 236 -1.64 5.41 -9.80
N TYR A 237 -2.22 4.53 -8.99
CA TYR A 237 -3.66 4.24 -9.03
C TYR A 237 -4.53 5.49 -8.79
N LYS A 238 -4.14 6.36 -7.86
CA LYS A 238 -4.84 7.65 -7.62
C LYS A 238 -4.70 8.61 -8.81
N LEU A 239 -3.57 8.59 -9.52
CA LEU A 239 -3.38 9.36 -10.74
C LEU A 239 -4.28 8.83 -11.87
N LEU A 240 -4.25 7.51 -12.12
CA LEU A 240 -5.09 6.86 -13.13
C LEU A 240 -6.57 7.14 -12.91
N ARG A 241 -7.02 7.17 -11.64
CA ARG A 241 -8.41 7.53 -11.30
C ARG A 241 -8.87 8.93 -11.71
N ARG A 242 -7.95 9.82 -12.08
CA ARG A 242 -8.28 11.14 -12.63
C ARG A 242 -8.51 11.09 -14.14
N MET A 243 -7.93 10.09 -14.81
CA MET A 243 -7.98 9.92 -16.27
C MET A 243 -9.06 8.92 -16.68
N ILE A 244 -9.24 7.86 -15.89
CA ILE A 244 -10.15 6.75 -16.17
C ILE A 244 -11.03 6.42 -14.95
N CYS A 245 -12.20 5.84 -15.20
CA CYS A 245 -13.14 5.32 -14.22
C CYS A 245 -12.60 4.05 -13.53
N LEU A 246 -12.06 4.20 -12.32
CA LEU A 246 -11.71 3.06 -11.46
C LEU A 246 -12.39 3.11 -10.09
N PRO A 247 -12.60 1.94 -9.44
CA PRO A 247 -13.15 1.84 -8.08
C PRO A 247 -12.43 2.75 -7.07
N ALA A 248 -13.18 3.26 -6.09
CA ALA A 248 -12.57 4.02 -5.01
C ALA A 248 -11.69 3.13 -4.12
N PRO A 249 -10.60 3.66 -3.53
CA PRO A 249 -9.79 2.91 -2.58
C PRO A 249 -10.59 2.34 -1.41
N SER A 250 -11.65 3.03 -0.95
CA SER A 250 -12.57 2.52 0.06
C SER A 250 -13.31 1.26 -0.39
N THR A 251 -13.78 1.21 -1.63
CA THR A 251 -14.38 0.02 -2.25
C THR A 251 -13.40 -1.15 -2.29
N LEU A 252 -12.14 -0.88 -2.63
CA LEU A 252 -11.09 -1.91 -2.67
C LEU A 252 -10.72 -2.41 -1.26
N LYS A 253 -10.70 -1.52 -0.25
CA LYS A 253 -10.51 -1.92 1.15
C LYS A 253 -11.68 -2.73 1.69
N SER A 254 -12.91 -2.37 1.33
CA SER A 254 -14.11 -3.13 1.69
C SER A 254 -14.12 -4.52 1.06
N LEU A 255 -13.60 -4.67 -0.17
CA LEU A 255 -13.39 -6.00 -0.75
C LEU A 255 -12.47 -6.86 0.11
N LEU A 256 -11.36 -6.28 0.60
CA LEU A 256 -10.41 -6.99 1.45
C LEU A 256 -10.97 -7.32 2.84
N SER A 257 -11.94 -6.56 3.37
CA SER A 257 -12.51 -6.86 4.69
C SER A 257 -13.26 -8.19 4.75
N GLY A 258 -13.64 -8.76 3.61
CA GLY A 258 -14.19 -10.13 3.56
C GLY A 258 -13.15 -11.22 3.78
N PHE A 259 -11.86 -10.90 3.65
CA PHE A 259 -10.75 -11.85 3.80
C PHE A 259 -10.12 -11.69 5.19
N LYS A 260 -10.59 -12.50 6.15
CA LYS A 260 -10.07 -12.52 7.52
C LYS A 260 -8.78 -13.35 7.59
N MET A 261 -7.69 -12.73 8.02
CA MET A 261 -6.40 -13.38 8.25
C MET A 261 -6.07 -13.27 9.73
N ASN A 262 -6.42 -14.31 10.47
CA ASN A 262 -6.18 -14.39 11.91
C ASN A 262 -4.85 -15.12 12.18
N VAL A 263 -4.26 -14.85 13.34
CA VAL A 263 -3.06 -15.55 13.82
C VAL A 263 -3.33 -17.06 13.88
N GLY A 264 -2.31 -17.83 13.50
CA GLY A 264 -2.36 -19.28 13.31
C GLY A 264 -2.40 -19.69 11.84
N VAL A 265 -2.94 -20.88 11.61
CA VAL A 265 -3.07 -21.49 10.28
C VAL A 265 -4.15 -20.79 9.44
N HIS A 266 -3.80 -20.40 8.21
CA HIS A 266 -4.68 -19.71 7.27
C HIS A 266 -5.64 -20.67 6.56
N LYS A 267 -6.74 -21.02 7.25
CA LYS A 267 -7.75 -21.97 6.74
C LYS A 267 -8.34 -21.59 5.37
N THR A 268 -8.58 -20.31 5.11
CA THR A 268 -9.10 -19.85 3.82
C THR A 268 -8.11 -20.09 2.70
N THR A 269 -6.82 -19.81 2.94
CA THR A 269 -5.73 -20.08 2.00
C THR A 269 -5.61 -21.57 1.70
N LEU A 270 -5.57 -22.41 2.74
CA LEU A 270 -5.47 -23.86 2.58
C LEU A 270 -6.69 -24.47 1.88
N THR A 271 -7.89 -23.93 2.09
CA THR A 271 -9.08 -24.34 1.34
C THR A 271 -8.94 -24.06 -0.15
N VAL A 272 -8.34 -22.92 -0.53
CA VAL A 272 -8.05 -22.60 -1.93
C VAL A 272 -6.98 -23.52 -2.49
N LEU A 273 -5.89 -23.74 -1.75
CA LEU A 273 -4.83 -24.69 -2.14
C LEU A 273 -5.39 -26.11 -2.32
N LYS A 274 -6.28 -26.56 -1.44
CA LYS A 274 -6.97 -27.86 -1.55
C LYS A 274 -7.82 -27.99 -2.81
N LYS A 275 -8.42 -26.90 -3.30
CA LYS A 275 -9.13 -26.93 -4.58
C LYS A 275 -8.16 -26.98 -5.74
N MET A 276 -7.04 -26.25 -5.67
CA MET A 276 -6.01 -26.26 -6.69
C MET A 276 -5.35 -27.64 -6.83
N THR A 277 -4.98 -28.28 -5.72
CA THR A 277 -4.27 -29.57 -5.69
C THR A 277 -5.07 -30.73 -6.27
N LYS A 278 -6.41 -30.64 -6.31
CA LYS A 278 -7.26 -31.65 -6.96
C LYS A 278 -7.01 -31.77 -8.45
N HIS A 279 -6.61 -30.68 -9.10
CA HIS A 279 -6.39 -30.60 -10.54
C HIS A 279 -4.91 -30.62 -10.92
N LEU A 280 -4.01 -30.75 -9.94
CA LEU A 280 -2.57 -30.88 -10.19
C LEU A 280 -2.19 -32.33 -10.44
N ASP A 281 -1.24 -32.54 -11.33
CA ASP A 281 -0.56 -33.81 -11.47
C ASP A 281 0.19 -34.16 -10.18
N PRO A 282 0.35 -35.46 -9.83
CA PRO A 282 1.01 -35.87 -8.58
C PRO A 282 2.38 -35.23 -8.35
N SER A 283 3.19 -35.08 -9.41
CA SER A 283 4.51 -34.43 -9.36
C SER A 283 4.43 -32.94 -9.02
N ASP A 284 3.37 -32.25 -9.44
CA ASP A 284 3.14 -30.83 -9.16
C ASP A 284 2.55 -30.59 -7.75
N LYS A 285 2.26 -31.66 -7.00
CA LYS A 285 1.85 -31.61 -5.59
C LYS A 285 3.02 -31.65 -4.62
N GLU A 286 4.26 -31.67 -5.10
CA GLU A 286 5.46 -31.62 -4.28
C GLU A 286 5.76 -30.17 -3.84
N TYR A 287 5.81 -29.98 -2.52
CA TYR A 287 6.08 -28.68 -1.89
C TYR A 287 7.16 -28.80 -0.83
N ILE A 288 7.77 -27.66 -0.52
CA ILE A 288 8.71 -27.44 0.58
C ILE A 288 8.04 -26.48 1.56
N LEU A 289 8.13 -26.77 2.86
CA LEU A 289 7.69 -25.86 3.91
C LEU A 289 8.88 -25.00 4.35
N LEU A 290 8.85 -23.73 3.98
CA LEU A 290 9.81 -22.73 4.48
C LEU A 290 9.23 -22.07 5.73
N TRP A 291 10.07 -21.82 6.73
CA TRP A 291 9.66 -21.05 7.88
C TRP A 291 10.83 -20.30 8.51
N ASP A 292 10.53 -19.09 9.00
CA ASP A 292 11.51 -18.18 9.56
C ASP A 292 10.81 -17.16 10.48
N GLU A 293 11.57 -16.55 11.39
CA GLU A 293 11.13 -15.47 12.26
C GLU A 293 11.55 -14.11 11.70
N MET A 294 10.64 -13.14 11.70
CA MET A 294 10.95 -11.75 11.35
C MET A 294 10.69 -10.81 12.51
N SER A 295 11.61 -9.89 12.75
CA SER A 295 11.46 -8.84 13.77
C SER A 295 10.32 -7.88 13.41
N LEU A 296 9.49 -7.58 14.40
CA LEU A 296 8.41 -6.61 14.35
C LEU A 296 8.70 -5.44 15.29
N ARG A 297 8.13 -4.27 14.95
CA ARG A 297 8.02 -3.18 15.92
C ARG A 297 6.85 -3.49 16.85
N LYS A 298 7.14 -3.53 18.16
CA LYS A 298 6.10 -3.68 19.20
C LYS A 298 5.06 -2.57 19.05
N ASN A 299 3.81 -2.95 18.83
CA ASN A 299 2.70 -2.02 18.77
C ASN A 299 1.41 -2.77 19.07
N LEU A 300 0.50 -2.14 19.82
CA LEU A 300 -0.83 -2.67 20.08
C LEU A 300 -1.86 -1.82 19.35
N TRP A 301 -2.81 -2.47 18.68
CA TRP A 301 -3.86 -1.77 17.95
C TRP A 301 -5.23 -2.33 18.31
N TYR A 302 -6.14 -1.45 18.70
CA TYR A 302 -7.52 -1.85 18.98
C TYR A 302 -8.33 -1.90 17.67
N ASN A 303 -8.76 -3.11 17.30
CA ASN A 303 -9.67 -3.34 16.19
C ASN A 303 -11.12 -3.27 16.67
N SER A 304 -11.73 -2.09 16.55
CA SER A 304 -13.11 -1.84 17.00
C SER A 304 -14.17 -2.70 16.29
N LYS A 305 -13.88 -3.26 15.12
CA LYS A 305 -14.82 -4.14 14.41
C LYS A 305 -14.87 -5.56 14.97
N LEU A 306 -13.76 -6.01 15.55
CA LEU A 306 -13.63 -7.34 16.12
C LEU A 306 -13.63 -7.32 17.65
N ASP A 307 -13.71 -6.12 18.24
CA ASP A 307 -13.49 -5.86 19.66
C ASP A 307 -12.24 -6.60 20.18
N HIS A 308 -11.13 -6.41 19.46
CA HIS A 308 -9.92 -7.21 19.65
C HIS A 308 -8.68 -6.32 19.60
N ILE A 309 -7.78 -6.49 20.57
CA ILE A 309 -6.47 -5.83 20.56
C ILE A 309 -5.48 -6.70 19.79
N GLU A 310 -5.04 -6.23 18.64
CA GLU A 310 -4.00 -6.84 17.81
C GLU A 310 -2.60 -6.45 18.32
N GLY A 311 -1.60 -7.31 18.06
CA GLY A 311 -0.20 -7.04 18.39
C GLY A 311 0.31 -7.68 19.69
N PHE A 312 -0.53 -8.43 20.39
CA PHE A 312 -0.10 -9.31 21.48
C PHE A 312 0.55 -10.59 20.95
N GLN A 313 1.38 -11.22 21.78
CA GLN A 313 1.88 -12.57 21.53
C GLN A 313 0.70 -13.54 21.46
N ASP A 314 0.66 -14.28 20.36
CA ASP A 314 -0.42 -15.17 20.02
C ASP A 314 0.14 -16.35 19.20
N HIS A 315 0.12 -17.53 19.82
CA HIS A 315 0.49 -18.80 19.19
C HIS A 315 -0.75 -19.63 18.84
N SER A 316 -1.90 -18.98 18.65
CA SER A 316 -3.19 -19.59 18.31
C SER A 316 -3.58 -20.68 19.31
N THR A 317 -3.60 -21.94 18.88
CA THR A 317 -3.95 -23.12 19.70
C THR A 317 -3.00 -23.32 20.89
N GLN A 318 -1.78 -22.79 20.84
CA GLN A 318 -0.78 -22.86 21.92
C GLN A 318 -0.91 -21.71 22.93
N GLY A 319 -1.93 -20.85 22.78
CA GLY A 319 -2.27 -19.81 23.73
C GLY A 319 -1.80 -18.41 23.34
N ARG A 320 -2.38 -17.43 24.04
CA ARG A 320 -2.17 -16.00 23.86
C ARG A 320 -1.75 -15.38 25.18
N SER A 321 -0.88 -14.38 25.15
CA SER A 321 -0.40 -13.70 26.36
C SER A 321 -0.47 -12.18 26.20
N PRO A 322 -0.56 -11.40 27.29
CA PRO A 322 -0.65 -9.94 27.22
C PRO A 322 0.68 -9.24 26.87
N GLN A 323 1.71 -9.99 26.48
CA GLN A 323 2.99 -9.41 26.09
C GLN A 323 2.92 -8.91 24.64
N ALA A 324 3.43 -7.71 24.38
CA ALA A 324 3.49 -7.17 23.02
C ALA A 324 4.44 -8.00 22.14
N ALA A 325 3.96 -8.41 20.97
CA ALA A 325 4.74 -9.19 20.01
C ALA A 325 5.87 -8.34 19.42
N SER A 326 7.05 -8.94 19.31
CA SER A 326 8.24 -8.37 18.67
C SER A 326 8.80 -9.23 17.55
N TYR A 327 8.24 -10.42 17.33
CA TYR A 327 8.59 -11.30 16.21
C TYR A 327 7.31 -11.88 15.59
N ALA A 328 7.36 -12.15 14.29
CA ALA A 328 6.39 -12.97 13.59
C ALA A 328 7.07 -14.21 13.01
N LEU A 329 6.62 -15.39 13.43
CA LEU A 329 6.99 -16.66 12.84
C LEU A 329 6.05 -16.93 11.66
N VAL A 330 6.58 -17.09 10.45
CA VAL A 330 5.77 -17.29 9.23
C VAL A 330 6.13 -18.61 8.57
N PHE A 331 5.10 -19.37 8.20
CA PHE A 331 5.23 -20.61 7.43
C PHE A 331 4.73 -20.40 6.01
N MET A 332 5.50 -20.85 5.02
CA MET A 332 5.20 -20.71 3.61
C MET A 332 5.37 -22.04 2.88
N ALA A 333 4.33 -22.46 2.15
CA ALA A 333 4.43 -23.59 1.23
C ALA A 333 4.97 -23.10 -0.11
N VAL A 334 6.02 -23.75 -0.60
CA VAL A 334 6.69 -23.44 -1.87
C VAL A 334 6.67 -24.65 -2.78
N GLY A 335 6.14 -24.51 -3.99
CA GLY A 335 6.13 -25.60 -4.97
C GLY A 335 7.54 -25.92 -5.43
N VAL A 336 7.85 -27.21 -5.55
CA VAL A 336 9.16 -27.67 -6.05
C VAL A 336 9.27 -27.44 -7.56
N ARG A 337 8.24 -27.89 -8.30
CA ARG A 337 8.20 -27.79 -9.77
C ARG A 337 7.55 -26.53 -10.29
N LYS A 338 6.55 -26.02 -9.57
CA LYS A 338 5.82 -24.80 -9.94
C LYS A 338 6.32 -23.62 -9.10
N PRO A 339 6.49 -22.42 -9.69
CA PRO A 339 6.94 -21.22 -8.99
C PRO A 339 5.80 -20.62 -8.14
N ILE A 340 5.22 -21.42 -7.25
CA ILE A 340 4.13 -21.04 -6.35
C ILE A 340 4.74 -20.88 -4.96
N LYS A 341 4.45 -19.75 -4.31
CA LYS A 341 4.84 -19.45 -2.94
C LYS A 341 3.63 -18.90 -2.21
N GLN A 342 3.22 -19.55 -1.13
CA GLN A 342 2.01 -19.17 -0.41
C GLN A 342 2.23 -19.26 1.10
N PRO A 343 2.17 -18.13 1.83
CA PRO A 343 2.06 -18.16 3.29
C PRO A 343 0.84 -18.98 3.71
N VAL A 344 1.04 -19.95 4.60
CA VAL A 344 0.01 -20.87 5.09
C VAL A 344 -0.28 -20.72 6.58
N ALA A 345 0.65 -20.15 7.34
CA ALA A 345 0.43 -19.83 8.75
C ALA A 345 1.32 -18.68 9.19
N HIS A 346 0.90 -17.99 10.26
CA HIS A 346 1.77 -17.06 10.97
C HIS A 346 1.41 -17.02 12.45
N TYR A 347 2.41 -16.76 13.29
CA TYR A 347 2.28 -16.69 14.74
C TYR A 347 3.06 -15.47 15.24
N LEU A 348 2.64 -14.92 16.38
CA LEU A 348 3.23 -13.70 16.96
C LEU A 348 3.88 -14.01 18.30
N SER A 349 5.12 -13.59 18.48
CA SER A 349 5.92 -13.89 19.68
C SER A 349 6.49 -12.62 20.29
N SER A 350 6.53 -12.50 21.62
CA SER A 350 7.16 -11.36 22.31
C SER A 350 8.68 -11.46 22.37
N GLY A 351 9.22 -12.67 22.20
CA GLY A 351 10.64 -13.03 22.12
C GLY A 351 10.81 -14.34 21.35
N PHE A 352 11.93 -15.04 21.56
CA PHE A 352 12.19 -16.34 20.94
C PHE A 352 11.13 -17.37 21.33
N VAL A 353 10.60 -18.09 20.34
CA VAL A 353 9.71 -19.23 20.60
C VAL A 353 10.53 -20.36 21.22
N THR A 354 9.97 -21.09 22.19
CA THR A 354 10.68 -22.26 22.75
C THR A 354 10.72 -23.39 21.72
N ALA A 355 11.78 -24.21 21.74
CA ALA A 355 11.91 -25.31 20.79
C ALA A 355 10.73 -26.30 20.84
N ASP A 356 10.21 -26.59 22.05
CA ASP A 356 9.04 -27.45 22.23
C ASP A 356 7.80 -26.86 21.54
N ARG A 357 7.53 -25.57 21.76
CA ARG A 357 6.40 -24.89 21.13
C ARG A 357 6.57 -24.82 19.62
N LEU A 358 7.76 -24.47 19.13
CA LEU A 358 8.06 -24.42 17.70
C LEU A 358 7.86 -25.79 17.05
N SER A 359 8.29 -26.88 17.70
CA SER A 359 8.06 -28.24 17.20
C SER A 359 6.57 -28.59 17.10
N ALA A 360 5.75 -28.16 18.07
CA ALA A 360 4.31 -28.33 18.04
C ALA A 360 3.65 -27.55 16.90
N LEU A 361 4.08 -26.29 16.67
CA LEU A 361 3.58 -25.45 15.57
C LEU A 361 3.97 -26.03 14.20
N ILE A 362 5.21 -26.53 14.03
CA ILE A 362 5.65 -27.20 12.80
C ILE A 362 4.74 -28.41 12.49
N LYS A 363 4.50 -29.28 13.50
CA LYS A 363 3.59 -30.43 13.38
C LYS A 363 2.17 -30.00 13.00
N GLU A 364 1.63 -28.97 13.64
CA GLU A 364 0.30 -28.43 13.34
C GLU A 364 0.18 -27.96 11.88
N VAL A 365 1.15 -27.17 11.41
CA VAL A 365 1.15 -26.61 10.06
C VAL A 365 1.31 -27.72 9.01
N LEU A 366 2.19 -28.70 9.24
CA LEU A 366 2.37 -29.85 8.36
C LEU A 366 1.08 -30.66 8.20
N ASN A 367 0.41 -30.99 9.31
CA ASN A 367 -0.87 -31.70 9.28
C ASN A 367 -1.91 -30.97 8.43
N HIS A 368 -1.99 -29.64 8.56
CA HIS A 368 -2.90 -28.83 7.76
C HIS A 368 -2.52 -28.78 6.27
N CYS A 369 -1.22 -28.79 5.95
CA CYS A 369 -0.75 -28.87 4.56
C CYS A 369 -1.09 -30.22 3.92
N PHE A 370 -0.86 -31.33 4.63
CA PHE A 370 -1.24 -32.67 4.16
C PHE A 370 -2.75 -32.80 3.95
N ASN A 371 -3.56 -32.28 4.88
CA ASN A 371 -5.02 -32.23 4.75
C ASN A 371 -5.51 -31.40 3.55
N ALA A 372 -4.70 -30.46 3.07
CA ALA A 372 -4.93 -29.68 1.86
C ALA A 372 -4.44 -30.40 0.57
N GLY A 373 -3.88 -31.60 0.69
CA GLY A 373 -3.35 -32.38 -0.44
C GLY A 373 -2.01 -31.86 -0.97
N LEU A 374 -1.25 -31.14 -0.13
CA LEU A 374 0.13 -30.76 -0.43
C LEU A 374 1.06 -31.87 0.06
N ASN A 375 1.89 -32.41 -0.82
CA ASN A 375 2.93 -33.36 -0.43
C ASN A 375 4.20 -32.58 -0.01
N ILE A 376 4.35 -32.35 1.29
CA ILE A 376 5.54 -31.67 1.84
C ILE A 376 6.71 -32.65 1.88
N CYS A 377 7.68 -32.47 0.98
CA CYS A 377 8.86 -33.33 0.88
C CYS A 377 10.05 -32.85 1.73
N ALA A 378 10.12 -31.55 2.01
CA ALA A 378 11.17 -30.96 2.83
C ALA A 378 10.67 -29.80 3.68
N SER A 379 11.36 -29.54 4.78
CA SER A 379 11.21 -28.41 5.68
C SER A 379 12.53 -27.64 5.72
N VAL A 380 12.49 -26.31 5.61
CA VAL A 380 13.69 -25.45 5.58
C VAL A 380 13.55 -24.31 6.57
N CYS A 381 14.59 -24.11 7.38
CA CYS A 381 14.72 -22.98 8.31
C CYS A 381 16.16 -22.47 8.37
N ASP A 382 16.37 -21.41 9.15
CA ASP A 382 17.71 -20.90 9.44
C ASP A 382 18.50 -21.84 10.38
N LEU A 383 19.73 -21.43 10.73
CA LEU A 383 20.65 -22.24 11.53
C LEU A 383 20.66 -21.88 13.04
N ASP A 384 19.62 -21.21 13.54
CA ASP A 384 19.57 -20.82 14.95
C ASP A 384 19.44 -22.04 15.90
N GLY A 385 19.84 -21.85 17.16
CA GLY A 385 19.89 -22.93 18.15
C GLY A 385 18.51 -23.48 18.53
N VAL A 386 17.48 -22.64 18.53
CA VAL A 386 16.09 -23.04 18.81
C VAL A 386 15.55 -23.87 17.64
N ASN A 387 15.79 -23.44 16.41
CA ASN A 387 15.35 -24.13 15.19
C ASN A 387 15.96 -25.53 15.09
N LYS A 388 17.27 -25.63 15.32
CA LYS A 388 17.96 -26.93 15.43
C LYS A 388 17.33 -27.82 16.48
N ARG A 389 17.14 -27.30 17.69
CA ARG A 389 16.55 -28.07 18.79
C ARG A 389 15.12 -28.50 18.46
N ALA A 390 14.30 -27.64 17.87
CA ALA A 390 12.93 -27.97 17.48
C ALA A 390 12.89 -29.09 16.44
N VAL A 391 13.76 -29.05 15.44
CA VAL A 391 13.90 -30.11 14.43
C VAL A 391 14.39 -31.43 15.06
N CYS A 392 15.32 -31.37 16.02
CA CYS A 392 15.74 -32.56 16.78
C CYS A 392 14.61 -33.16 17.64
N LEU A 393 13.78 -32.32 18.27
CA LEU A 393 12.58 -32.78 19.01
C LEU A 393 11.54 -33.45 18.10
N LEU A 394 11.59 -33.20 16.79
CA LEU A 394 10.77 -33.86 15.78
C LEU A 394 11.38 -35.18 15.28
N GLY A 395 12.59 -35.55 15.74
CA GLY A 395 13.26 -36.81 15.44
C GLY A 395 14.43 -36.74 14.46
N ALA A 396 14.73 -35.56 13.89
CA ALA A 396 15.84 -35.43 12.95
C ALA A 396 17.19 -35.35 13.67
N SER A 397 18.20 -35.97 13.06
CA SER A 397 19.60 -35.95 13.50
C SER A 397 20.53 -35.76 12.31
N VAL A 398 21.84 -35.65 12.57
CA VAL A 398 22.86 -35.51 11.53
C VAL A 398 22.89 -36.76 10.62
N GLN A 399 22.73 -37.95 11.21
CA GLN A 399 22.74 -39.22 10.47
C GLN A 399 21.38 -39.53 9.83
N ASN A 400 20.29 -39.04 10.42
CA ASN A 400 18.93 -39.22 9.92
C ASN A 400 18.22 -37.86 9.83
N PRO A 401 18.42 -37.09 8.75
CA PRO A 401 17.91 -35.72 8.61
C PRO A 401 16.41 -35.68 8.24
N TYR A 402 15.63 -36.60 8.79
CA TYR A 402 14.22 -36.78 8.46
C TYR A 402 13.36 -36.65 9.72
N ILE A 403 12.19 -36.04 9.54
CA ILE A 403 11.11 -36.06 10.52
C ILE A 403 9.93 -36.84 9.93
N GLU A 404 9.13 -37.45 10.81
CA GLU A 404 7.93 -38.17 10.41
C GLU A 404 6.69 -37.52 11.03
N VAL A 405 5.76 -37.10 10.17
CA VAL A 405 4.50 -36.47 10.59
C VAL A 405 3.36 -37.06 9.76
N SER A 406 2.36 -37.66 10.43
CA SER A 406 1.22 -38.32 9.77
C SER A 406 1.62 -39.33 8.69
N ASN A 407 2.62 -40.18 8.98
CA ASN A 407 3.19 -41.17 8.04
C ASN A 407 3.84 -40.57 6.78
N HIS A 408 4.15 -39.26 6.79
CA HIS A 408 4.93 -38.61 5.75
C HIS A 408 6.34 -38.37 6.27
N ARG A 409 7.33 -38.83 5.50
CA ARG A 409 8.74 -38.61 5.77
C ARG A 409 9.19 -37.32 5.09
N ILE A 410 9.69 -36.37 5.87
CA ILE A 410 10.05 -35.01 5.42
C ILE A 410 11.54 -34.79 5.68
N ILE A 411 12.27 -34.36 4.66
CA ILE A 411 13.70 -34.00 4.79
C ILE A 411 13.81 -32.65 5.50
N THR A 412 14.72 -32.54 6.45
CA THR A 412 15.02 -31.28 7.13
C THR A 412 16.28 -30.67 6.55
N LEU A 413 16.19 -29.43 6.08
CA LEU A 413 17.28 -28.69 5.46
C LEU A 413 17.46 -27.36 6.18
N PHE A 414 18.67 -26.83 6.11
CA PHE A 414 18.98 -25.48 6.62
C PHE A 414 19.29 -24.53 5.45
N ASP A 415 19.03 -23.24 5.67
CA ASP A 415 19.32 -22.19 4.70
C ASP A 415 20.82 -22.20 4.32
N THR A 416 21.10 -22.60 3.08
CA THR A 416 22.47 -22.75 2.56
C THR A 416 23.22 -21.41 2.51
N PRO A 417 22.63 -20.30 2.02
CA PRO A 417 23.18 -18.96 2.22
C PRO A 417 23.57 -18.64 3.66
N HIS A 418 22.76 -18.99 4.66
CA HIS A 418 23.11 -18.77 6.06
C HIS A 418 24.33 -19.59 6.48
N LEU A 419 24.40 -20.87 6.07
CA LEU A 419 25.57 -21.72 6.31
C LEU A 419 26.85 -21.13 5.72
N LEU A 420 26.80 -20.65 4.47
CA LEU A 420 27.95 -20.03 3.81
C LEU A 420 28.40 -18.74 4.50
N LYS A 421 27.46 -17.91 4.98
CA LYS A 421 27.78 -16.73 5.80
C LYS A 421 28.46 -17.11 7.11
N CYS A 422 27.95 -18.14 7.80
CA CYS A 422 28.57 -18.64 9.04
C CYS A 422 29.99 -19.15 8.77
N PHE A 423 30.16 -19.96 7.72
CA PHE A 423 31.46 -20.49 7.31
C PHE A 423 32.45 -19.36 7.02
N ARG A 424 32.09 -18.39 6.18
CA ARG A 424 32.91 -17.19 5.92
C ARG A 424 33.27 -16.44 7.20
N ASN A 425 32.32 -16.24 8.12
CA ASN A 425 32.60 -15.55 9.39
C ASN A 425 33.58 -16.32 10.28
N LEU A 426 33.58 -17.65 10.22
CA LEU A 426 34.55 -18.48 10.92
C LEU A 426 35.94 -18.35 10.29
N PHE A 427 36.05 -18.37 8.96
CA PHE A 427 37.32 -18.13 8.24
C PHE A 427 37.95 -16.78 8.60
N MET A 428 37.14 -15.72 8.68
CA MET A 428 37.65 -14.38 9.03
C MET A 428 38.12 -14.26 10.49
N LYS A 429 37.73 -15.20 11.36
CA LYS A 429 37.99 -15.13 12.80
C LYS A 429 39.01 -16.16 13.27
N TYR A 430 39.11 -17.30 12.60
CA TYR A 430 39.89 -18.44 13.03
C TYR A 430 40.59 -19.11 11.85
N ASP A 431 41.78 -19.61 12.11
CA ASP A 431 42.48 -20.52 11.21
C ASP A 431 41.75 -21.87 11.13
N ILE A 432 41.80 -22.51 9.97
CA ILE A 432 41.09 -23.76 9.74
C ILE A 432 42.08 -24.88 9.53
N GLN A 433 41.99 -25.86 10.43
CA GLN A 433 42.77 -27.08 10.33
C GLN A 433 41.99 -28.11 9.53
N PHE A 434 42.50 -28.46 8.36
CA PHE A 434 42.03 -29.60 7.60
C PHE A 434 42.93 -30.80 7.90
N ARG A 435 42.33 -31.94 8.23
CA ARG A 435 43.04 -33.23 8.17
C ARG A 435 42.91 -33.75 6.75
N THR A 436 43.91 -33.54 5.91
CA THR A 436 43.96 -34.10 4.56
C THR A 436 44.46 -35.55 4.64
N ASN A 437 43.68 -36.51 4.11
CA ASN A 437 44.17 -37.85 3.78
C ASN A 437 44.82 -37.87 2.38
N ILE A 438 45.45 -36.75 1.99
CA ILE A 438 46.20 -36.67 0.74
C ILE A 438 47.66 -36.95 1.12
N THR A 439 48.12 -38.15 0.82
CA THR A 439 49.53 -38.54 0.92
C THR A 439 50.36 -37.72 -0.07
N SER A 440 50.80 -36.55 0.36
CA SER A 440 52.04 -35.89 -0.06
C SER A 440 52.12 -34.57 0.69
N ASP A 441 52.97 -34.55 1.72
CA ASP A 441 53.47 -33.38 2.43
C ASP A 441 52.42 -32.46 3.06
N ASN A 442 52.21 -32.65 4.37
CA ASN A 442 51.46 -31.75 5.24
C ASN A 442 52.06 -30.33 5.21
N ILE A 443 51.69 -29.53 4.22
CA ILE A 443 51.89 -28.08 4.26
C ILE A 443 50.71 -27.50 5.02
N GLN A 444 50.94 -27.09 6.27
CA GLN A 444 50.03 -26.19 6.98
C GLN A 444 50.02 -24.85 6.24
N GLY A 445 49.03 -24.64 5.39
CA GLY A 445 48.74 -23.31 4.85
C GLY A 445 48.05 -22.48 5.93
N ILE A 446 48.73 -21.47 6.44
CA ILE A 446 48.10 -20.37 7.19
C ILE A 446 47.45 -19.49 6.13
N GLY A 447 46.12 -19.33 6.21
CA GLY A 447 45.42 -18.37 5.37
C GLY A 447 45.58 -16.98 5.96
N GLU A 448 46.46 -16.16 5.39
CA GLU A 448 46.51 -14.72 5.68
C GLU A 448 45.28 -13.99 5.12
#